data_AF-A0A497BKM2-F1
#
_entry.id   AF-A0A497BKM2-F1
#
_cell.length_a   1.000
_cell.length_b   1.000
_cell.length_c   1.000
_cell.angle_alpha   90.00
_cell.angle_beta   90.00
_cell.angle_gamma   90.00
#
_symmetry.space_group_name_H-M   'P 1'
#
loop_
_entity.id
_entity.type
_entity.pdbx_description
1 polymer ?
#
loop_
_entity_poly.entity_id
_entity_poly.type
_entity_poly.pdbx_seq_one_letter_code
_entity_poly.pdbx_strand_id
1 'polypeptide(L)'
;MAQPSDTPARDRLRKPHTKLGPLQVRTVLGKPIVVGERRLTPVARVTSFARCRGVVGTRHLGGWGMGAVRLQPVAILETTTAGTRRIPIRDETRAILLTLLAVTLALPLLLSLLVRLANRLRS
;
A
#
# COMPACT_ATOMS: atom_id res chain seq x y z
N MET A 1 -38.18 -16.74 12.40
CA MET A 1 -37.95 -15.64 11.44
C MET A 1 -36.53 -15.76 10.90
N ALA A 2 -36.39 -16.06 9.62
CA ALA A 2 -35.10 -16.37 8.99
C ALA A 2 -34.31 -15.08 8.72
N GLN A 3 -33.03 -15.09 9.12
CA GLN A 3 -32.09 -14.01 8.87
C GLN A 3 -31.72 -14.00 7.38
N PRO A 4 -31.92 -12.90 6.64
CA PRO A 4 -31.62 -12.88 5.22
C PRO A 4 -30.10 -13.06 5.02
N SER A 5 -29.77 -14.11 4.30
CA SER A 5 -28.43 -14.58 3.98
C SER A 5 -27.72 -13.63 3.01
N ASP A 6 -27.03 -12.62 3.54
CA ASP A 6 -26.08 -11.74 2.81
C ASP A 6 -24.76 -12.47 2.40
N THR A 7 -24.84 -13.77 2.10
CA THR A 7 -23.67 -14.67 2.04
C THR A 7 -22.93 -14.76 0.69
N PRO A 8 -23.37 -14.25 -0.49
CA PRO A 8 -22.53 -14.36 -1.70
C PRO A 8 -21.49 -13.22 -1.86
N ALA A 9 -21.59 -12.13 -1.10
CA ALA A 9 -20.71 -10.96 -1.24
C ALA A 9 -19.45 -11.00 -0.35
N ARG A 10 -19.53 -11.67 0.82
CA ARG A 10 -18.40 -11.84 1.73
C ARG A 10 -17.35 -12.81 1.19
N ASP A 11 -17.78 -13.82 0.43
CA ASP A 11 -16.91 -14.91 -0.03
C ASP A 11 -16.02 -14.51 -1.22
N ARG A 12 -16.49 -13.61 -2.10
CA ARG A 12 -15.72 -13.15 -3.27
C ARG A 12 -14.60 -12.15 -2.98
N LEU A 13 -14.50 -11.66 -1.75
CA LEU A 13 -13.42 -10.75 -1.30
C LEU A 13 -12.31 -11.48 -0.53
N ARG A 14 -12.37 -12.81 -0.45
CA ARG A 14 -11.29 -13.66 0.05
C ARG A 14 -10.14 -13.71 -0.98
N LYS A 15 -9.44 -12.57 -1.12
CA LYS A 15 -8.36 -12.36 -2.10
C LYS A 15 -6.96 -12.63 -1.51
N PRO A 16 -6.00 -12.99 -2.36
CA PRO A 16 -4.96 -13.97 -2.09
C PRO A 16 -3.92 -13.47 -1.09
N HIS A 17 -3.54 -14.35 -0.17
CA HIS A 17 -2.37 -14.16 0.66
C HIS A 17 -1.12 -14.40 -0.20
N THR A 18 -0.69 -13.39 -0.95
CA THR A 18 0.60 -13.45 -1.63
C THR A 18 1.68 -13.15 -0.60
N LYS A 19 2.22 -14.20 0.03
CA LYS A 19 3.45 -14.11 0.82
C LYS A 19 4.65 -14.17 -0.11
N LEU A 20 5.41 -13.07 -0.20
CA LEU A 20 6.71 -13.06 -0.87
C LEU A 20 7.79 -12.85 0.22
N GLY A 21 8.18 -13.95 0.87
CA GLY A 21 9.21 -13.95 1.91
C GLY A 21 8.87 -13.05 3.12
N PRO A 22 9.77 -12.16 3.57
CA PRO A 22 9.53 -11.26 4.72
C PRO A 22 8.46 -10.21 4.47
N LEU A 23 7.96 -10.08 3.23
CA LEU A 23 6.94 -9.13 2.83
C LEU A 23 5.57 -9.82 2.72
N GLN A 24 4.58 -9.26 3.42
CA GLN A 24 3.19 -9.70 3.37
C GLN A 24 2.29 -8.52 3.00
N VAL A 25 1.46 -8.72 1.98
CA VAL A 25 0.46 -7.74 1.54
C VAL A 25 -0.92 -8.35 1.72
N ARG A 26 -1.81 -7.64 2.43
CA ARG A 26 -3.20 -8.06 2.65
C ARG A 26 -4.16 -6.89 2.46
N THR A 27 -5.36 -7.17 1.96
CA THR A 27 -6.45 -6.20 1.93
C THR A 27 -7.41 -6.51 3.07
N VAL A 28 -7.73 -5.50 3.88
CA VAL A 28 -8.55 -5.61 5.09
C VAL A 28 -9.78 -4.73 4.93
N LEU A 29 -10.94 -5.29 5.29
CA LEU A 29 -12.19 -4.55 5.45
C LEU A 29 -12.23 -4.02 6.88
N GLY A 30 -12.40 -2.70 7.03
CA GLY A 30 -12.59 -2.09 8.33
C GLY A 30 -14.02 -2.27 8.84
N LYS A 31 -14.27 -1.75 10.04
CA LYS A 31 -15.61 -1.78 10.64
C LYS A 31 -16.57 -0.93 9.78
N PRO A 32 -17.76 -1.44 9.44
CA PRO A 32 -18.76 -0.65 8.73
C PRO A 32 -19.22 0.52 9.58
N ILE A 33 -19.26 1.71 8.97
CA ILE A 33 -19.74 2.94 9.57
C ILE A 33 -21.09 3.25 8.92
N VAL A 34 -22.14 3.42 9.72
CA VAL A 34 -23.48 3.77 9.25
C VAL A 34 -23.60 5.30 9.25
N VAL A 35 -23.95 5.87 8.11
CA VAL A 35 -24.15 7.32 7.92
C VAL A 35 -25.50 7.51 7.24
N GLY A 36 -26.53 7.87 8.01
CA GLY A 36 -27.91 7.93 7.53
C GLY A 36 -28.38 6.57 7.00
N GLU A 37 -28.85 6.54 5.75
CA GLU A 37 -29.29 5.31 5.06
C GLU A 37 -28.16 4.53 4.38
N ARG A 38 -26.90 4.97 4.54
CA ARG A 38 -25.75 4.43 3.83
C ARG A 38 -24.84 3.68 4.79
N ARG A 39 -24.39 2.50 4.37
CA ARG A 39 -23.40 1.71 5.11
C ARG A 39 -22.06 1.79 4.39
N LEU A 40 -21.09 2.45 5.01
CA LEU A 40 -19.75 2.66 4.48
C LEU A 40 -18.78 1.65 5.09
N THR A 41 -18.24 0.73 4.29
CA THR A 41 -17.21 -0.23 4.72
C THR A 41 -15.86 0.20 4.14
N PRO A 42 -14.94 0.72 4.96
CA PRO A 42 -13.62 1.14 4.48
C PRO A 42 -12.78 -0.09 4.10
N VAL A 43 -11.99 0.05 3.04
CA VAL A 43 -11.09 -0.97 2.52
C VAL A 43 -9.68 -0.42 2.55
N ALA A 44 -8.80 -1.07 3.31
CA ALA A 44 -7.40 -0.70 3.43
C ALA A 44 -6.48 -1.84 2.95
N ARG A 45 -5.36 -1.48 2.34
CA ARG A 45 -4.25 -2.39 2.05
C ARG A 45 -3.21 -2.25 3.14
N VAL A 46 -2.85 -3.37 3.75
CA VAL A 46 -1.81 -3.46 4.77
C VAL A 46 -0.63 -4.19 4.16
N THR A 47 0.52 -3.53 4.15
CA THR A 47 1.80 -4.12 3.76
C THR A 47 2.67 -4.19 5.00
N SER A 48 3.04 -5.39 5.40
CA SER A 48 3.96 -5.63 6.52
C SER A 48 5.24 -6.27 6.03
N PHE A 49 6.36 -5.78 6.52
CA PHE A 49 7.68 -6.36 6.33
C PHE A 49 8.23 -6.75 7.70
N ALA A 50 8.70 -7.97 7.86
CA ALA A 50 9.34 -8.42 9.08
C ALA A 50 10.55 -9.29 8.75
N ARG A 51 11.72 -8.93 9.30
CA ARG A 51 12.94 -9.72 9.19
C ARG A 51 13.55 -9.86 10.57
N CYS A 52 13.69 -11.09 11.04
CA CYS A 52 14.40 -11.42 12.27
C CYS A 52 15.65 -12.23 11.94
N ARG A 53 16.78 -11.88 12.55
CA ARG A 53 18.00 -12.68 12.60
C ARG A 53 18.37 -12.86 14.07
N GLY A 54 18.64 -14.09 14.48
CA GLY A 54 19.07 -14.42 15.84
C GLY A 54 20.20 -15.44 15.78
N VAL A 55 21.17 -15.29 16.67
CA VAL A 55 22.18 -16.31 16.98
C VAL A 55 21.87 -16.83 18.38
N VAL A 56 21.93 -18.15 18.59
CA VAL A 56 21.73 -18.84 19.89
C VAL A 56 22.96 -19.75 20.18
N GLY A 57 23.61 -19.60 21.34
CA GLY A 57 24.81 -20.33 21.80
C GLY A 57 25.70 -19.50 22.74
N THR A 58 26.52 -20.14 23.59
CA THR A 58 27.34 -19.52 24.67
C THR A 58 28.49 -18.60 24.21
N ARG A 59 28.52 -18.20 22.94
CA ARG A 59 29.73 -17.67 22.27
C ARG A 59 29.51 -16.43 21.37
N HIS A 60 28.70 -15.46 21.81
CA HIS A 60 28.27 -14.23 21.11
C HIS A 60 26.93 -14.38 20.38
N LEU A 61 25.89 -13.89 21.06
CA LEU A 61 24.48 -13.90 20.67
C LEU A 61 24.10 -12.54 20.09
N GLY A 62 24.25 -12.36 18.78
CA GLY A 62 23.70 -11.21 18.08
C GLY A 62 22.32 -11.50 17.52
N GLY A 63 21.28 -10.84 18.03
CA GLY A 63 19.94 -10.86 17.47
C GLY A 63 19.50 -9.45 17.04
N TRP A 64 19.12 -9.29 15.77
CA TRP A 64 18.47 -8.07 15.29
C TRP A 64 17.21 -8.42 14.48
N GLY A 65 16.10 -7.84 14.90
CA GLY A 65 14.85 -7.84 14.17
C GLY A 65 14.48 -6.44 13.72
N MET A 66 13.97 -6.32 12.50
CA MET A 66 13.34 -5.09 12.00
C MET A 66 11.98 -5.42 11.40
N GLY A 67 10.98 -4.65 11.80
CA GLY A 67 9.61 -4.75 11.31
C GLY A 67 9.09 -3.39 10.87
N ALA A 68 8.35 -3.35 9.76
CA ALA A 68 7.66 -2.16 9.28
C ALA A 68 6.25 -2.54 8.85
N VAL A 69 5.27 -1.70 9.17
CA VAL A 69 3.88 -1.87 8.73
C VAL A 69 3.42 -0.58 8.08
N ARG A 70 2.90 -0.69 6.86
CA ARG A 70 2.29 0.41 6.13
C ARG A 70 0.82 0.11 5.90
N LEU A 71 -0.04 1.06 6.26
CA LEU A 71 -1.47 1.01 6.01
C LEU A 71 -1.82 2.05 4.93
N GLN A 72 -2.49 1.62 3.87
CA GLN A 72 -2.90 2.48 2.77
C GLN A 72 -4.41 2.31 2.52
N PRO A 73 -5.23 3.35 2.72
CA PRO A 73 -6.63 3.33 2.32
C PRO A 73 -6.74 3.12 0.80
N VAL A 74 -7.65 2.25 0.35
CA VAL A 74 -7.81 1.92 -1.08
C VAL A 74 -9.17 2.35 -1.60
N ALA A 75 -10.23 2.08 -0.85
CA ALA A 75 -11.58 2.38 -1.26
C ALA A 75 -12.53 2.42 -0.06
N ILE A 76 -13.71 2.98 -0.28
CA ILE A 76 -14.87 2.83 0.61
C ILE A 76 -15.93 2.08 -0.19
N LEU A 77 -16.48 1.01 0.39
CA LEU A 77 -17.65 0.32 -0.15
C LEU A 77 -18.89 0.95 0.47
N GLU A 78 -19.70 1.57 -0.35
CA GLU A 78 -20.99 2.13 0.02
C GLU A 78 -22.08 1.10 -0.29
N THR A 79 -22.82 0.67 0.71
CA THR A 79 -24.01 -0.19 0.55
C THR A 79 -25.24 0.64 0.87
N THR A 80 -26.15 0.75 -0.11
CA THR A 80 -27.46 1.40 0.01
C THR A 80 -28.57 0.42 -0.36
N THR A 81 -29.83 0.82 -0.19
CA THR A 81 -31.01 0.05 -0.63
C THR A 81 -31.02 -0.21 -2.15
N ALA A 82 -30.35 0.64 -2.94
CA ALA A 82 -30.23 0.52 -4.39
C ALA A 82 -29.04 -0.34 -4.86
N GLY A 83 -28.13 -0.73 -3.95
CA GLY A 83 -27.01 -1.61 -4.26
C GLY A 83 -25.68 -1.25 -3.60
N THR A 84 -24.60 -1.91 -4.04
CA THR A 84 -23.25 -1.68 -3.52
C THR A 84 -22.40 -0.92 -4.53
N ARG A 85 -21.87 0.24 -4.13
CA ARG A 85 -20.98 1.10 -4.93
C ARG A 85 -19.59 1.16 -4.31
N ARG A 86 -18.54 1.09 -5.13
CA ARG A 86 -17.15 1.22 -4.68
C ARG A 86 -16.62 2.61 -5.02
N ILE A 87 -16.24 3.37 -4.00
CA ILE A 87 -15.64 4.70 -4.12
C ILE A 87 -14.12 4.55 -3.94
N PRO A 88 -13.30 4.67 -4.99
CA PRO A 88 -11.85 4.57 -4.88
C PRO A 88 -11.27 5.82 -4.22
N ILE A 89 -10.31 5.63 -3.31
CA ILE A 89 -9.52 6.73 -2.73
C ILE A 89 -8.23 6.80 -3.54
N ARG A 90 -8.14 7.74 -4.49
CA ARG A 90 -6.92 7.99 -5.26
C ARG A 90 -6.02 8.92 -4.46
N ASP A 91 -4.76 8.53 -4.36
CA ASP A 91 -3.70 9.32 -3.75
C ASP A 91 -3.02 10.15 -4.86
N GLU A 92 -3.65 11.26 -5.23
CA GLU A 92 -3.12 12.18 -6.24
C GLU A 92 -1.88 12.91 -5.74
N THR A 93 -1.80 13.16 -4.43
CA THR A 93 -0.65 13.78 -3.77
C THR A 93 0.62 12.97 -4.03
N ARG A 94 0.57 11.65 -3.90
CA ARG A 94 1.72 10.79 -4.19
C ARG A 94 2.15 10.86 -5.65
N ALA A 95 1.22 10.97 -6.58
CA ALA A 95 1.55 11.12 -8.00
C ALA A 95 2.30 12.44 -8.24
N ILE A 96 1.80 13.55 -7.69
CA ILE A 96 2.43 14.86 -7.79
C ILE A 96 3.82 14.86 -7.14
N LEU A 97 3.98 14.25 -5.96
CA LEU A 97 5.28 14.18 -5.30
C LEU A 97 6.30 13.36 -6.09
N LEU A 98 5.87 12.26 -6.73
CA LEU A 98 6.75 11.45 -7.56
C LEU A 98 7.15 12.17 -8.85
N THR A 99 6.23 12.90 -9.49
CA THR A 99 6.58 13.68 -10.68
C THR A 99 7.54 14.82 -10.31
N LEU A 100 7.31 15.50 -9.18
CA LEU A 100 8.21 16.53 -8.69
C LEU A 100 9.61 15.97 -8.43
N LEU A 101 9.71 14.86 -7.70
CA LEU A 101 10.99 14.18 -7.44
C LEU A 101 11.71 13.80 -8.74
N ALA A 102 10.98 13.28 -9.72
CA ALA A 102 11.54 12.88 -11.01
C ALA A 102 12.11 14.09 -11.77
N VAL A 103 11.40 15.21 -11.80
CA VAL A 103 11.86 16.45 -12.46
C VAL A 103 13.09 17.01 -11.75
N THR A 104 13.07 17.07 -10.41
CA THR A 104 14.20 17.56 -9.60
C THR A 104 15.46 16.72 -9.81
N LEU A 105 15.34 15.42 -10.04
CA LEU A 105 16.49 14.56 -10.35
C LEU A 105 16.92 14.66 -11.81
N ALA A 106 15.97 14.67 -12.76
CA ALA A 106 16.27 14.64 -14.18
C ALA A 106 16.96 15.91 -14.66
N LEU A 107 16.52 17.08 -14.20
CA LEU A 107 17.03 18.37 -14.64
C LEU A 107 18.55 18.55 -14.37
N PRO A 108 19.07 18.38 -13.13
CA PRO A 108 20.50 18.51 -12.86
C PRO A 108 21.32 17.38 -13.49
N LEU A 109 20.76 16.17 -13.64
CA LEU A 109 21.43 15.08 -14.33
C LEU A 109 21.65 15.40 -15.81
N LEU A 110 20.61 15.90 -16.48
CA LEU A 110 20.68 16.33 -17.88
C LEU A 110 21.70 17.45 -18.05
N LEU A 111 21.66 18.46 -17.17
CA LEU A 111 22.58 19.59 -17.19
C LEU A 111 24.03 19.16 -16.95
N SER A 112 24.25 18.26 -15.99
CA SER A 112 25.58 17.69 -15.71
C SER A 112 26.11 16.87 -16.88
N LEU A 113 25.25 16.13 -17.59
CA LEU A 113 25.61 15.36 -18.77
C LEU A 113 26.03 16.29 -19.92
N LEU A 114 25.26 17.35 -20.16
CA LEU A 114 25.58 18.37 -21.16
C LEU A 114 26.91 19.07 -20.87
N VAL A 115 27.14 19.47 -19.62
CA VAL A 115 28.41 20.09 -19.20
C VAL A 115 29.58 19.11 -19.37
N ARG A 116 29.40 17.83 -19.03
CA ARG A 116 30.43 16.81 -19.24
C ARG A 116 30.74 16.58 -20.72
N LEU A 117 29.74 16.55 -21.59
CA LEU A 117 29.95 16.45 -23.04
C LEU A 117 30.66 17.69 -23.60
N ALA A 118 30.23 18.88 -23.18
CA ALA A 118 30.84 20.14 -23.60
C ALA A 118 32.31 20.23 -23.17
N ASN A 119 32.65 19.78 -21.96
CA ASN A 119 34.04 19.71 -21.50
C ASN A 119 34.85 18.66 -22.26
N ARG A 120 34.26 17.50 -22.59
CA ARG A 120 34.93 16.46 -23.40
C ARG A 120 35.21 16.89 -24.84
N LEU A 121 34.41 17.80 -25.39
CA LEU A 121 34.60 18.33 -26.74
C LEU A 121 35.58 19.51 -26.77
N ARG A 122 35.91 20.09 -25.61
CA ARG A 122 36.81 21.23 -25.47
C ARG A 122 38.23 20.83 -25.02
N SER A 123 38.43 19.58 -24.58
CA SER A 123 39.75 18.97 -24.36
C SER A 123 40.13 18.11 -25.55
#